data_AF-A0ABD4A268-F1
#
_entry.id   AF-A0ABD4A268-F1
#
_cell.length_a   1.000
_cell.length_b   1.000
_cell.length_c   1.000
_cell.angle_alpha   90.00
_cell.angle_beta   90.00
_cell.angle_gamma   90.00
#
_symmetry.space_group_name_H-M   'P 1'
#
loop_
_entity.id
_entity.type
_entity.pdbx_description
1 polymer ?
#
loop_
_entity_poly.entity_id
_entity_poly.type
_entity_poly.pdbx_seq_one_letter_code
_entity_poly.pdbx_strand_id
1 'polypeptide(L)'
;MFSMILFFLFFMGFIIGLKRGFILQAIHLTSFFIAFFIAVMYYKDLAVRLTLWIPYPTISDNDTLQLILGAVNAEQAFYRGIAFFIIFFAVKIVLQIIGSMLDFVARFPIIRQLNVWAGGILGFLEIYLISFLILYMMALIPIGKVQTWIDQSWVAKAVIEHTPILSQQLYQMWF
;
A
#
# COMPACT_ATOMS: atom_id res chain seq x y z
N MET A 1 -20.22 4.40 -4.52
CA MET A 1 -19.90 4.64 -3.10
C MET A 1 -18.41 4.51 -2.82
N PHE A 2 -17.74 3.42 -3.22
CA PHE A 2 -16.30 3.21 -2.96
C PHE A 2 -15.38 4.34 -3.50
N SER A 3 -15.65 4.86 -4.70
CA SER A 3 -14.93 6.03 -5.23
C SER A 3 -14.99 7.26 -4.32
N MET A 4 -16.12 7.52 -3.67
CA MET A 4 -16.28 8.67 -2.76
C MET A 4 -15.44 8.50 -1.50
N ILE A 5 -15.28 7.26 -1.01
CA ILE A 5 -14.40 6.94 0.12
C ILE A 5 -12.95 7.22 -0.25
N LEU A 6 -12.51 6.80 -1.44
CA LEU A 6 -11.15 7.06 -1.92
C LEU A 6 -10.89 8.56 -2.10
N PHE A 7 -11.82 9.30 -2.70
CA PHE A 7 -11.71 10.76 -2.78
C PHE A 7 -11.63 11.42 -1.41
N PHE A 8 -12.45 10.97 -0.46
CA PHE A 8 -12.40 11.49 0.90
C PHE A 8 -11.05 11.20 1.56
N LEU A 9 -10.50 9.99 1.41
CA LEU A 9 -9.17 9.65 1.91
C LEU A 9 -8.09 10.54 1.29
N PHE A 10 -8.12 10.75 -0.02
CA PHE A 10 -7.16 11.61 -0.71
C PHE A 10 -7.25 13.07 -0.27
N PHE A 11 -8.47 13.58 -0.11
CA PHE A 11 -8.72 14.91 0.41
C PHE A 11 -8.22 15.03 1.87
N MET A 12 -8.49 14.03 2.71
CA MET A 12 -7.99 13.98 4.08
C MET A 12 -6.46 13.98 4.11
N GLY A 13 -5.82 13.18 3.25
CA GLY A 13 -4.37 13.15 3.08
C GLY A 13 -3.80 14.52 2.72
N PHE A 14 -4.43 15.22 1.79
CA PHE A 14 -4.07 16.58 1.44
C PHE A 14 -4.18 17.53 2.64
N ILE A 15 -5.31 17.54 3.37
CA ILE A 15 -5.49 18.40 4.55
C ILE A 15 -4.50 18.07 5.66
N ILE A 16 -4.22 16.80 5.92
CA ILE A 16 -3.21 16.35 6.89
C ILE A 16 -1.83 16.88 6.48
N GLY A 17 -1.47 16.76 5.20
CA GLY A 17 -0.23 17.30 4.65
C GLY A 17 -0.10 18.82 4.81
N LEU A 18 -1.19 19.57 4.58
CA LEU A 18 -1.22 21.02 4.81
C LEU A 18 -0.93 21.38 6.27
N LYS A 19 -1.51 20.63 7.22
CA LYS A 19 -1.32 20.86 8.67
C LYS A 19 0.08 20.51 9.14
N ARG A 20 0.68 19.45 8.59
CA ARG A 20 2.03 18.98 8.93
C ARG A 20 3.13 19.85 8.30
N GLY A 21 2.85 20.44 7.14
CA GLY A 21 3.85 21.15 6.34
C GLY A 21 4.80 20.18 5.62
N PHE A 22 5.61 20.72 4.71
CA PHE A 22 6.50 19.97 3.83
C PHE A 22 7.50 19.10 4.59
N ILE A 23 8.21 19.63 5.59
CA ILE A 23 9.30 18.91 6.26
C ILE A 23 8.79 17.64 6.93
N LEU A 24 7.75 17.77 7.77
CA LEU A 24 7.19 16.64 8.48
C LEU A 24 6.51 15.66 7.52
N GLN A 25 5.83 16.16 6.50
CA GLN A 25 5.20 15.30 5.51
C GLN A 25 6.23 14.55 4.64
N ALA A 26 7.38 15.16 4.35
CA ALA A 26 8.50 14.49 3.69
C ALA A 26 9.08 13.36 4.55
N ILE A 27 9.15 13.52 5.87
CA ILE A 27 9.56 12.44 6.79
C ILE A 27 8.56 11.27 6.73
N HIS A 28 7.26 11.55 6.76
CA HIS A 28 6.23 10.51 6.65
C HIS A 28 6.29 9.79 5.30
N LEU A 29 6.45 10.53 4.19
CA LEU A 29 6.60 9.94 2.87
C LEU A 29 7.90 9.15 2.73
N THR A 30 9.01 9.63 3.29
CA THR A 30 10.28 8.88 3.32
C THR A 30 10.13 7.58 4.11
N SER A 31 9.38 7.62 5.23
CA SER A 31 9.07 6.44 6.02
C SER A 31 8.25 5.40 5.24
N PHE A 32 7.41 5.82 4.27
CA PHE A 32 6.74 4.90 3.36
C PHE A 32 7.78 4.12 2.54
N PHE A 33 8.75 4.80 1.94
CA PHE A 33 9.77 4.14 1.12
C PHE A 33 10.70 3.25 1.95
N ILE A 34 11.07 3.66 3.16
CA ILE A 34 11.86 2.83 4.07
C ILE A 34 11.08 1.56 4.46
N ALA A 35 9.80 1.70 4.81
CA ALA A 35 8.95 0.55 5.13
C ALA A 35 8.79 -0.39 3.92
N PHE A 36 8.61 0.18 2.73
CA PHE A 36 8.56 -0.58 1.47
C PHE A 36 9.85 -1.36 1.26
N PHE A 37 11.01 -0.71 1.37
CA PHE A 37 12.30 -1.35 1.18
C PHE A 37 12.56 -2.49 2.17
N ILE A 38 12.25 -2.27 3.45
CA ILE A 38 12.37 -3.31 4.48
C ILE A 38 11.42 -4.48 4.17
N ALA A 39 10.18 -4.21 3.74
CA ALA A 39 9.26 -5.25 3.33
C ALA A 39 9.79 -6.06 2.14
N VAL A 40 10.38 -5.42 1.12
CA VAL A 40 11.03 -6.11 -0.02
C VAL A 40 12.17 -7.02 0.43
N MET A 41 12.93 -6.62 1.46
CA MET A 41 14.06 -7.39 1.95
C MET A 41 13.63 -8.69 2.66
N TYR A 42 12.52 -8.66 3.42
CA TYR A 42 12.18 -9.73 4.36
C TYR A 42 10.88 -10.49 4.05
N TYR A 43 10.10 -10.09 3.03
CA TYR A 43 8.81 -10.75 2.75
C TYR A 43 8.95 -12.25 2.45
N LYS A 44 10.03 -12.69 1.79
CA LYS A 44 10.24 -14.11 1.45
C LYS A 44 10.42 -14.96 2.70
N ASP A 45 11.20 -14.47 3.67
CA ASP A 45 11.48 -15.19 4.92
C ASP A 45 10.22 -15.34 5.76
N LEU A 46 9.38 -14.31 5.80
CA LEU A 46 8.10 -14.37 6.52
C LEU A 46 7.07 -15.23 5.75
N ALA A 47 7.05 -15.19 4.42
CA ALA A 47 6.12 -15.97 3.60
C ALA A 47 6.24 -17.48 3.87
N VAL A 48 7.46 -18.00 4.01
CA VAL A 48 7.68 -19.42 4.35
C VAL A 48 7.11 -19.78 5.71
N ARG A 49 7.12 -18.86 6.68
CA ARG A 49 6.55 -19.10 8.02
C ARG A 49 5.03 -18.99 8.02
N LEU A 50 4.46 -18.16 7.16
CA LEU A 50 3.01 -17.97 7.07
C LEU A 50 2.29 -19.22 6.57
N THR A 51 2.92 -20.08 5.76
CA THR A 51 2.34 -21.35 5.33
C THR A 51 1.96 -22.27 6.50
N LEU A 52 2.66 -22.12 7.63
CA LEU A 52 2.42 -22.90 8.85
C LEU A 52 1.26 -22.34 9.70
N TRP A 53 0.85 -21.10 9.47
CA TRP A 53 -0.14 -20.39 10.30
C TRP A 53 -1.46 -20.11 9.58
N ILE A 54 -1.40 -19.86 8.27
CA ILE A 54 -2.56 -19.46 7.46
C ILE A 54 -2.70 -20.46 6.31
N PRO A 55 -3.73 -21.31 6.30
CA PRO A 55 -3.96 -22.22 5.17
C PRO A 55 -4.41 -21.44 3.93
N TYR A 56 -3.90 -21.84 2.77
CA TYR A 56 -4.31 -21.27 1.49
C TYR A 56 -5.81 -21.56 1.22
N PRO A 57 -6.62 -20.56 0.81
CA PRO A 57 -8.03 -20.80 0.51
C PRO A 57 -8.18 -21.72 -0.71
N THR A 58 -8.98 -22.77 -0.58
CA THR A 58 -9.29 -23.69 -1.69
C THR A 58 -10.05 -22.96 -2.80
N ILE A 59 -9.42 -22.81 -3.97
CA ILE A 59 -10.07 -22.30 -5.18
C ILE A 59 -10.80 -23.48 -5.86
N SER A 60 -12.09 -23.34 -6.14
CA SER A 60 -12.96 -24.41 -6.66
C SER A 60 -12.45 -25.06 -7.97
N ASP A 61 -12.45 -26.40 -7.99
CA ASP A 61 -11.70 -27.37 -8.83
C ASP A 61 -12.02 -27.47 -10.34
N ASN A 62 -12.44 -26.41 -11.04
CA ASN A 62 -12.97 -26.58 -12.41
C ASN A 62 -12.02 -26.28 -13.58
N ASP A 63 -10.74 -25.94 -13.36
CA ASP A 63 -9.79 -25.69 -14.46
C ASP A 63 -8.56 -26.60 -14.38
N THR A 64 -8.53 -27.61 -15.24
CA THR A 64 -7.41 -28.56 -15.42
C THR A 64 -6.09 -27.88 -15.78
N LEU A 65 -6.12 -26.67 -16.34
CA LEU A 65 -4.93 -25.86 -16.64
C LEU A 65 -4.46 -24.99 -15.46
N GLN A 66 -5.36 -24.55 -14.57
CA GLN A 66 -4.99 -23.88 -13.30
C GLN A 66 -4.28 -24.86 -12.35
N LEU A 67 -4.64 -26.14 -12.43
CA LEU A 67 -4.06 -27.25 -11.67
C LEU A 67 -2.61 -27.56 -12.05
N ILE A 68 -2.20 -27.35 -13.32
CA ILE A 68 -0.88 -27.78 -13.81
C ILE A 68 0.22 -26.74 -13.59
N LEU A 69 -0.06 -25.43 -13.65
CA LEU A 69 0.99 -24.37 -13.54
C LEU A 69 0.59 -23.13 -12.74
N GLY A 70 -0.71 -22.86 -12.54
CA GLY A 70 -1.20 -21.60 -11.96
C GLY A 70 -1.31 -21.61 -10.44
N ALA A 71 -1.76 -22.73 -9.87
CA ALA A 71 -2.07 -22.84 -8.43
C ALA A 71 -0.84 -22.65 -7.52
N VAL A 72 0.30 -23.27 -7.86
CA VAL A 72 1.53 -23.18 -7.04
C VAL A 72 2.10 -21.76 -7.04
N ASN A 73 2.08 -21.08 -8.19
CA ASN A 73 2.53 -19.69 -8.29
C ASN A 73 1.56 -18.73 -7.60
N ALA A 74 0.26 -18.98 -7.70
CA ALA A 74 -0.77 -18.20 -7.01
C ALA A 74 -0.70 -18.36 -5.49
N GLU A 75 -0.45 -19.57 -4.99
CA GLU A 75 -0.24 -19.85 -3.56
C GLU A 75 1.00 -19.12 -3.04
N GLN A 76 2.14 -19.25 -3.72
CA GLN A 76 3.36 -18.53 -3.33
C GLN A 76 3.19 -17.01 -3.38
N ALA A 77 2.53 -16.48 -4.41
CA ALA A 77 2.25 -15.06 -4.54
C ALA A 77 1.33 -14.55 -3.43
N PHE A 78 0.33 -15.35 -3.03
CA PHE A 78 -0.53 -15.05 -1.90
C PHE A 78 0.28 -14.88 -0.59
N TYR A 79 1.13 -15.86 -0.26
CA TYR A 79 1.95 -15.80 0.94
C TYR A 79 3.00 -14.67 0.89
N ARG A 80 3.66 -14.47 -0.25
CA ARG A 80 4.63 -13.38 -0.45
C ARG A 80 3.98 -12.01 -0.34
N GLY A 81 2.79 -11.84 -0.93
CA GLY A 81 2.00 -10.62 -0.82
C GLY A 81 1.62 -10.34 0.64
N ILE A 82 0.97 -11.29 1.33
CA ILE A 82 0.59 -11.09 2.74
C ILE A 82 1.80 -10.78 3.62
N ALA A 83 2.91 -11.52 3.45
CA ALA A 83 4.13 -11.27 4.20
C ALA A 83 4.66 -9.85 3.97
N PHE A 84 4.69 -9.41 2.71
CA PHE A 84 5.08 -8.05 2.35
C PHE A 84 4.21 -7.02 3.09
N PHE A 85 2.88 -7.18 3.07
CA PHE A 85 1.96 -6.25 3.73
C PHE A 85 2.12 -6.23 5.25
N ILE A 86 2.28 -7.39 5.89
CA ILE A 86 2.50 -7.47 7.34
C ILE A 86 3.75 -6.68 7.72
N ILE A 87 4.86 -6.91 7.02
CA ILE A 87 6.13 -6.21 7.31
C ILE A 87 6.01 -4.73 7.00
N PHE A 88 5.46 -4.39 5.82
CA PHE A 88 5.27 -3.01 5.41
C PHE A 88 4.47 -2.22 6.44
N PHE A 89 3.30 -2.70 6.84
CA PHE A 89 2.46 -1.99 7.81
C PHE A 89 3.10 -1.95 9.20
N ALA A 90 3.72 -3.05 9.66
CA ALA A 90 4.40 -3.06 10.95
C ALA A 90 5.52 -2.01 11.00
N VAL A 91 6.41 -2.00 10.01
CA VAL A 91 7.51 -1.03 9.92
C VAL A 91 6.97 0.39 9.71
N LYS A 92 5.96 0.56 8.86
CA LYS A 92 5.36 1.88 8.60
C LYS A 92 4.74 2.47 9.85
N ILE A 93 4.04 1.67 10.66
CA ILE A 93 3.47 2.12 11.95
C ILE A 93 4.59 2.55 12.90
N VAL A 94 5.64 1.75 13.05
CA VAL A 94 6.79 2.08 13.91
C VAL A 94 7.45 3.39 13.47
N LEU A 95 7.76 3.54 12.18
CA LEU A 95 8.37 4.76 11.65
C LEU A 95 7.42 5.96 11.72
N GLN A 96 6.12 5.76 11.62
CA GLN A 96 5.14 6.83 11.78
C GLN A 96 5.10 7.36 13.21
N ILE A 97 5.20 6.47 14.20
CA ILE A 97 5.33 6.87 15.61
C ILE A 97 6.62 7.69 15.79
N ILE A 98 7.76 7.20 15.30
CA ILE A 98 9.04 7.91 15.38
C ILE A 98 8.97 9.28 14.67
N GLY A 99 8.41 9.33 13.46
CA GLY A 99 8.25 10.55 12.69
C GLY A 99 7.40 11.60 13.39
N SER A 100 6.34 11.17 14.09
CA SER A 100 5.49 12.08 14.87
C SER A 100 6.21 12.71 16.08
N MET A 101 7.28 12.08 16.58
CA MET A 101 8.12 12.67 17.61
C MET A 101 8.95 13.86 17.07
N LEU A 102 9.11 13.97 15.75
CA LEU A 102 9.83 15.05 15.07
C LEU A 102 8.94 16.24 14.70
N ASP A 103 7.68 16.27 15.15
CA ASP A 103 6.73 17.37 14.90
C ASP A 103 7.27 18.74 15.37
N PHE A 104 8.24 18.75 16.30
CA PHE A 104 8.90 19.99 16.73
C PHE A 104 9.75 20.64 15.64
N VAL A 105 10.30 19.86 14.72
CA VAL A 105 11.15 20.34 13.62
C VAL A 105 10.31 21.17 12.63
N ALA A 106 9.02 20.88 12.51
CA ALA A 106 8.12 21.65 11.63
C ALA A 106 7.78 23.05 12.17
N ARG A 107 8.14 23.39 13.41
CA ARG A 107 7.85 24.70 14.02
C ARG A 107 8.84 25.81 13.63
N PHE A 108 9.90 25.49 12.89
CA PHE A 108 10.86 26.50 12.46
C PHE A 108 10.27 27.43 11.38
N PRO A 109 10.29 28.76 11.59
CA PRO A 109 9.54 29.75 10.80
C PRO A 109 10.24 30.13 9.48
N ILE A 110 10.66 29.17 8.66
CA ILE A 110 11.63 29.49 7.58
C ILE A 110 10.94 29.89 6.25
N ILE A 111 9.83 29.29 5.79
CA ILE A 111 9.05 29.82 4.64
C ILE A 111 7.59 29.34 4.72
N ARG A 112 6.62 30.16 5.15
CA ARG A 112 5.29 29.67 5.59
C ARG A 112 4.33 29.18 4.49
N GLN A 113 4.31 29.76 3.28
CA GLN A 113 3.24 29.47 2.31
C GLN A 113 3.58 28.33 1.32
N LEU A 114 4.77 28.35 0.70
CA LEU A 114 5.22 27.26 -0.18
C LEU A 114 5.36 25.92 0.57
N ASN A 115 5.77 25.98 1.84
CA ASN A 115 5.90 24.83 2.73
C ASN A 115 4.55 24.13 3.01
N VAL A 116 3.45 24.89 3.10
CA VAL A 116 2.13 24.33 3.41
C VAL A 116 1.56 23.59 2.20
N TRP A 117 1.53 24.20 1.02
CA TRP A 117 1.02 23.55 -0.19
C TRP A 117 1.84 22.33 -0.61
N ALA A 118 3.17 22.41 -0.52
CA ALA A 118 4.03 21.26 -0.77
C ALA A 118 3.75 20.13 0.23
N GLY A 119 3.52 20.47 1.51
CA GLY A 119 3.02 19.51 2.51
C GLY A 119 1.71 18.85 2.07
N GLY A 120 0.73 19.62 1.60
CA GLY A 120 -0.54 19.07 1.10
C GLY A 120 -0.36 18.09 -0.05
N ILE A 121 0.44 18.44 -1.05
CA ILE A 121 0.73 17.56 -2.20
C ILE A 121 1.41 16.26 -1.76
N LEU A 122 2.40 16.35 -0.87
CA LEU A 122 3.05 15.14 -0.31
C LEU A 122 2.09 14.32 0.56
N GLY A 123 1.13 14.96 1.22
CA GLY A 123 0.04 14.32 1.98
C GLY A 123 -0.90 13.52 1.10
N PHE A 124 -1.33 14.13 -0.01
CA PHE A 124 -2.08 13.44 -1.05
C PHE A 124 -1.29 12.25 -1.59
N LEU A 125 -0.01 12.47 -1.95
CA LEU A 125 0.85 11.43 -2.52
C LEU A 125 1.07 10.26 -1.56
N GLU A 126 1.28 10.52 -0.27
CA GLU A 126 1.41 9.45 0.74
C GLU A 126 0.14 8.59 0.80
N ILE A 127 -1.05 9.20 0.91
CA ILE A 127 -2.30 8.44 0.96
C ILE A 127 -2.61 7.75 -0.37
N TYR A 128 -2.27 8.37 -1.50
CA TYR A 128 -2.38 7.74 -2.82
C TYR A 128 -1.57 6.45 -2.88
N LEU A 129 -0.29 6.49 -2.47
CA LEU A 129 0.60 5.32 -2.49
C LEU A 129 0.15 4.22 -1.51
N ILE A 130 -0.30 4.59 -0.31
CA ILE A 130 -0.84 3.62 0.66
C ILE A 130 -2.12 2.98 0.11
N SER A 131 -3.00 3.79 -0.48
CA SER A 131 -4.25 3.31 -1.08
C SER A 131 -3.96 2.40 -2.27
N PHE A 132 -2.98 2.74 -3.12
CA PHE A 132 -2.51 1.87 -4.20
C PHE A 132 -2.08 0.50 -3.67
N LEU A 133 -1.24 0.44 -2.64
CA LEU A 133 -0.80 -0.83 -2.05
C LEU A 133 -2.00 -1.66 -1.54
N ILE A 134 -2.92 -1.04 -0.80
CA ILE A 134 -4.11 -1.71 -0.28
C ILE A 134 -5.00 -2.24 -1.41
N LEU A 135 -5.26 -1.42 -2.42
CA LEU A 135 -6.09 -1.79 -3.58
C LEU A 135 -5.44 -2.90 -4.40
N TYR A 136 -4.13 -2.85 -4.60
CA TYR A 136 -3.39 -3.89 -5.30
C TYR A 136 -3.48 -5.23 -4.54
N MET A 137 -3.35 -5.22 -3.21
CA MET A 137 -3.60 -6.41 -2.38
C MET A 137 -5.00 -6.97 -2.56
N MET A 138 -6.00 -6.08 -2.47
CA MET A 138 -7.41 -6.42 -2.59
C MET A 138 -7.71 -7.05 -3.97
N ALA A 139 -7.09 -6.55 -5.03
CA ALA A 139 -7.25 -7.08 -6.38
C ALA A 139 -6.69 -8.50 -6.55
N LEU A 140 -5.68 -8.87 -5.77
CA LEU A 140 -5.08 -10.21 -5.84
C LEU A 140 -5.85 -11.27 -5.07
N ILE A 141 -6.68 -10.89 -4.09
CA ILE A 141 -7.46 -11.84 -3.32
C ILE A 141 -8.76 -12.14 -4.09
N PRO A 142 -9.05 -13.40 -4.46
CA PRO A 142 -10.21 -13.77 -5.26
C PRO A 142 -11.52 -13.79 -4.43
N ILE A 143 -11.83 -12.67 -3.79
CA ILE A 143 -13.10 -12.46 -3.07
C ILE A 143 -14.04 -11.68 -3.98
N GLY A 144 -15.12 -12.31 -4.45
CA GLY A 144 -16.07 -11.70 -5.38
C GLY A 144 -16.64 -10.34 -4.92
N LYS A 145 -16.83 -10.14 -3.62
CA LYS A 145 -17.25 -8.84 -3.05
C LYS A 145 -16.18 -7.75 -3.23
N VAL A 146 -14.91 -8.08 -3.02
CA VAL A 146 -13.78 -7.14 -3.14
C VAL A 146 -13.59 -6.76 -4.61
N GLN A 147 -13.64 -7.73 -5.52
CA GLN A 147 -13.58 -7.49 -6.95
C GLN A 147 -14.73 -6.57 -7.41
N THR A 148 -15.96 -6.83 -6.95
CA THR A 148 -17.11 -5.96 -7.25
C THR A 148 -16.88 -4.50 -6.80
N TRP A 149 -16.28 -4.27 -5.63
CA TRP A 149 -16.01 -2.91 -5.15
C TRP A 149 -14.97 -2.18 -6.00
N ILE A 150 -13.91 -2.87 -6.42
CA ILE A 150 -12.89 -2.32 -7.32
C ILE A 150 -13.52 -2.06 -8.70
N ASP A 151 -14.30 -3.01 -9.22
CA ASP A 151 -14.88 -2.93 -10.55
C ASP A 151 -15.83 -1.77 -10.75
N GLN A 152 -16.61 -1.47 -9.71
CA GLN A 152 -17.58 -0.37 -9.70
C GLN A 152 -16.94 0.99 -9.37
N SER A 153 -15.63 1.02 -9.05
CA SER A 153 -14.93 2.26 -8.69
C SER A 153 -13.92 2.65 -9.75
N TRP A 154 -14.28 3.66 -10.55
CA TRP A 154 -13.37 4.27 -11.52
C TRP A 154 -12.09 4.83 -10.86
N VAL A 155 -12.17 5.30 -9.61
CA VAL A 155 -11.01 5.80 -8.86
C VAL A 155 -10.08 4.65 -8.49
N ALA A 156 -10.62 3.52 -8.01
CA ALA A 156 -9.82 2.35 -7.69
C ALA A 156 -9.08 1.82 -8.92
N LYS A 157 -9.80 1.71 -10.06
CA LYS A 157 -9.21 1.35 -11.35
C LYS A 157 -8.11 2.32 -11.76
N ALA A 158 -8.39 3.62 -11.75
CA ALA A 158 -7.41 4.65 -12.09
C ALA A 158 -6.15 4.58 -11.22
N VAL A 159 -6.28 4.33 -9.91
CA VAL A 159 -5.13 4.20 -9.01
C VAL A 159 -4.25 2.99 -9.40
N ILE A 160 -4.86 1.84 -9.67
CA ILE A 160 -4.13 0.61 -10.04
C ILE A 160 -3.48 0.75 -11.44
N GLU A 161 -4.24 1.26 -12.42
CA GLU A 161 -3.83 1.37 -13.82
C GLU A 161 -2.78 2.46 -14.05
N HIS A 162 -2.88 3.60 -13.37
CA HIS A 162 -1.92 4.71 -13.50
C HIS A 162 -0.70 4.62 -12.59
N THR A 163 -0.52 3.51 -11.86
CA THR A 163 0.70 3.23 -11.10
C THR A 163 1.46 2.01 -11.65
N PRO A 164 1.75 1.94 -12.97
CA PRO A 164 2.20 0.70 -13.62
C PRO A 164 3.57 0.23 -13.14
N ILE A 165 4.47 1.16 -12.78
CA ILE A 165 5.83 0.83 -12.34
C ILE A 165 5.78 0.03 -11.02
N LEU A 166 5.02 0.51 -10.03
CA LEU A 166 4.89 -0.21 -8.76
C LEU A 166 4.10 -1.49 -8.93
N SER A 167 3.05 -1.50 -9.76
CA SER A 167 2.30 -2.71 -10.09
C SER A 167 3.20 -3.81 -10.68
N GLN A 168 4.08 -3.45 -11.61
CA GLN A 168 5.01 -4.39 -12.23
C GLN A 168 6.06 -4.90 -11.24
N GLN A 169 6.60 -4.02 -10.39
CA GLN A 169 7.53 -4.42 -9.33
C GLN A 169 6.88 -5.40 -8.35
N LEU A 170 5.66 -5.10 -7.86
CA LEU A 170 4.94 -6.00 -6.94
C LEU A 170 4.63 -7.33 -7.60
N TYR A 171 4.20 -7.32 -8.87
CA TYR A 171 3.96 -8.54 -9.63
C TYR A 171 5.21 -9.42 -9.71
N GLN A 172 6.35 -8.86 -10.13
CA GLN A 172 7.63 -9.59 -10.24
C GLN A 172 8.18 -10.10 -8.90
N MET A 173 7.84 -9.45 -7.79
CA MET A 173 8.26 -9.89 -6.46
C MET A 173 7.43 -11.07 -5.97
N TRP A 174 6.12 -11.06 -6.25
CA TRP A 174 5.19 -12.02 -5.66
C TRP A 174 5.00 -13.26 -6.54
N PHE A 175 4.90 -13.09 -7.86
CA PHE A 175 4.79 -14.17 -8.83
C PHE A 175 6.18 -14.55 -9.36
#